data_AF-A0A813FCT9-F1
#
_entry.id   AF-A0A813FCT9-F1
#
_cell.length_a   1.000
_cell.length_b   1.000
_cell.length_c   1.000
_cell.angle_alpha   90.00
_cell.angle_beta   90.00
_cell.angle_gamma   90.00
#
_symmetry.space_group_name_H-M   'P 1'
#
loop_
_entity.id
_entity.type
_entity.pdbx_description
1 polymer ?
#
loop_
_entity_poly.entity_id
_entity_poly.type
_entity_poly.pdbx_seq_one_letter_code
_entity_poly.pdbx_strand_id
1 'polypeptide(L)'
;MAVSGGGAALCVSGAALGAALSTLFLGREDRRQELATKDVLELLVRSEVPCPSGGWVASRAAARSRAEVRRVEAENAASVEASGMVNMVGGWQGFSMEDSRKRNMQMQESFKELSPAEVLVKLQRGNARFWTGCASRPEASAFERRAMIMQQFPSSAILGCSDSRVPVEVVFDQGLGDMFVVRVAGNSLDTTTTASLQYAVHHLSVKVLVVMGHEGCGAIKAAGLPIAQIEQEPQELANALKMLKRGLDEQRLKNVHDARAYDREAVITNVRRQVEGLCRDAAIMKKVQNEELIVVGCFYEISSGIVDFFMTGLISGEK
;
A
#
# COMPACT_ATOMS: atom_id res chain seq x y z
N MET A 1 -46.81 11.27 -70.03
CA MET A 1 -46.91 12.71 -70.40
C MET A 1 -46.88 13.54 -69.13
N ALA A 2 -46.48 14.80 -69.25
CA ALA A 2 -46.37 15.82 -68.18
C ALA A 2 -45.23 15.64 -67.16
N VAL A 3 -44.66 16.80 -66.78
CA VAL A 3 -43.45 17.03 -65.96
C VAL A 3 -43.79 18.21 -65.02
N SER A 4 -43.02 18.38 -63.92
CA SER A 4 -42.92 19.52 -62.97
C SER A 4 -43.30 19.14 -61.53
N GLY A 5 -42.72 19.74 -60.47
CA GLY A 5 -41.58 20.68 -60.43
C GLY A 5 -41.68 21.70 -59.30
N GLY A 6 -40.78 21.62 -58.29
CA GLY A 6 -40.70 22.56 -57.15
C GLY A 6 -41.76 22.35 -56.05
N GLY A 7 -41.56 22.75 -54.79
CA GLY A 7 -40.36 23.31 -54.15
C GLY A 7 -40.68 24.02 -52.82
N ALA A 8 -39.77 23.91 -51.85
CA ALA A 8 -39.66 24.67 -50.58
C ALA A 8 -40.53 24.30 -49.34
N ALA A 9 -39.79 23.91 -48.29
CA ALA A 9 -39.89 24.31 -46.87
C ALA A 9 -41.21 24.14 -46.07
N LEU A 10 -41.18 23.23 -45.09
CA LEU A 10 -41.95 23.33 -43.85
C LEU A 10 -41.03 23.61 -42.66
N CYS A 11 -41.35 24.63 -41.86
CA CYS A 11 -40.90 24.72 -40.48
C CYS A 11 -41.69 23.71 -39.62
N VAL A 12 -41.01 23.00 -38.72
CA VAL A 12 -41.65 22.23 -37.65
C VAL A 12 -41.01 22.62 -36.32
N SER A 13 -41.82 23.18 -35.43
CA SER A 13 -41.42 23.57 -34.08
C SER A 13 -41.57 22.41 -33.10
N GLY A 14 -40.50 22.16 -32.33
CA GLY A 14 -40.52 21.73 -30.93
C GLY A 14 -41.44 20.59 -30.50
N ALA A 15 -40.88 19.37 -30.40
CA ALA A 15 -40.94 18.51 -29.20
C ALA A 15 -40.27 17.16 -29.47
N ALA A 16 -39.21 16.83 -28.72
CA ALA A 16 -38.85 15.46 -28.30
C ALA A 16 -37.51 15.50 -27.54
N LEU A 17 -37.55 15.25 -26.22
CA LEU A 17 -36.36 14.95 -25.44
C LEU A 17 -36.37 13.47 -25.06
N GLY A 18 -35.24 12.78 -25.23
CA GLY A 18 -34.94 11.53 -24.54
C GLY A 18 -35.26 10.21 -25.26
N ALA A 19 -34.28 9.67 -25.98
CA ALA A 19 -33.98 8.23 -25.99
C ALA A 19 -32.60 7.90 -26.60
N ALA A 20 -31.71 7.35 -25.76
CA ALA A 20 -30.77 6.23 -26.04
C ALA A 20 -29.62 6.32 -27.09
N LEU A 21 -28.68 5.37 -26.91
CA LEU A 21 -27.63 4.86 -27.81
C LEU A 21 -26.41 5.78 -28.06
N SER A 22 -25.27 5.61 -27.37
CA SER A 22 -24.30 4.51 -27.45
C SER A 22 -23.55 4.36 -28.80
N THR A 23 -22.22 4.29 -28.68
CA THR A 23 -21.23 3.57 -29.52
C THR A 23 -20.71 4.15 -30.86
N LEU A 24 -19.37 4.31 -30.90
CA LEU A 24 -18.42 4.07 -32.01
C LEU A 24 -18.42 4.97 -33.27
N PHE A 25 -17.32 5.69 -33.53
CA PHE A 25 -16.20 5.22 -34.39
C PHE A 25 -15.10 6.31 -34.61
N LEU A 26 -13.83 5.88 -34.77
CA LEU A 26 -12.65 6.48 -35.48
C LEU A 26 -12.40 8.02 -35.47
N GLY A 27 -11.18 8.55 -35.41
CA GLY A 27 -9.83 7.95 -35.51
C GLY A 27 -8.97 8.64 -36.58
N ARG A 28 -7.72 9.01 -36.22
CA ARG A 28 -6.65 9.68 -37.02
C ARG A 28 -6.78 11.22 -37.11
N GLU A 29 -5.84 11.99 -36.51
CA GLU A 29 -4.50 12.39 -37.01
C GLU A 29 -4.57 13.36 -38.21
N ASP A 30 -3.79 14.43 -38.33
CA ASP A 30 -2.87 15.15 -37.43
C ASP A 30 -2.47 16.48 -38.13
N ARG A 31 -2.40 17.60 -37.39
CA ARG A 31 -1.27 18.57 -37.37
C ARG A 31 -1.60 19.97 -36.82
N ARG A 32 -0.83 20.34 -35.78
CA ARG A 32 -0.07 21.63 -35.61
C ARG A 32 -0.87 22.94 -35.47
N GLN A 33 -0.44 23.95 -34.72
CA GLN A 33 0.67 24.18 -33.76
C GLN A 33 0.22 25.37 -32.87
N GLU A 34 0.31 25.36 -31.54
CA GLU A 34 1.50 25.64 -30.69
C GLU A 34 1.65 27.14 -30.30
N LEU A 35 2.19 27.40 -29.09
CA LEU A 35 2.57 28.71 -28.49
C LEU A 35 1.39 29.62 -28.02
N ALA A 36 1.28 30.10 -26.78
CA ALA A 36 2.24 30.35 -25.69
C ALA A 36 1.47 30.34 -24.34
N THR A 37 1.97 30.04 -23.13
CA THR A 37 3.35 29.90 -22.60
C THR A 37 4.28 31.09 -22.84
N LYS A 38 3.86 32.27 -22.36
CA LYS A 38 4.77 33.36 -21.99
C LYS A 38 4.14 34.27 -20.93
N ASP A 39 4.32 33.87 -19.68
CA ASP A 39 4.72 34.78 -18.60
C ASP A 39 5.83 34.04 -17.84
N VAL A 40 7.05 34.21 -18.35
CA VAL A 40 8.28 33.54 -17.93
C VAL A 40 9.35 34.61 -17.86
N LEU A 41 9.97 34.77 -16.68
CA LEU A 41 11.14 35.60 -16.40
C LEU A 41 11.16 37.00 -17.02
N GLU A 42 10.93 38.03 -16.20
CA GLU A 42 11.85 39.17 -16.21
C GLU A 42 11.97 39.83 -14.82
N LEU A 43 13.12 40.50 -14.60
CA LEU A 43 13.63 41.09 -13.35
C LEU A 43 13.99 40.12 -12.20
N LEU A 44 15.23 40.02 -11.74
CA LEU A 44 16.49 40.66 -12.17
C LEU A 44 17.71 39.78 -11.75
N VAL A 45 18.71 39.67 -12.63
CA VAL A 45 20.06 39.18 -12.29
C VAL A 45 21.10 40.23 -12.71
N ARG A 46 22.01 40.55 -11.78
CA ARG A 46 23.33 41.26 -11.87
C ARG A 46 23.75 41.46 -10.40
N SER A 47 24.97 41.23 -9.88
CA SER A 47 26.29 40.80 -10.37
C SER A 47 27.17 40.43 -9.13
N GLU A 48 28.32 39.71 -9.13
CA GLU A 48 29.07 38.98 -10.16
C GLU A 48 30.08 37.91 -9.57
N VAL A 49 30.83 37.30 -10.48
CA VAL A 49 32.08 36.45 -10.49
C VAL A 49 33.14 36.77 -9.38
N PRO A 50 34.05 35.87 -8.89
CA PRO A 50 34.62 34.62 -9.48
C PRO A 50 34.71 33.34 -8.61
N CYS A 51 35.08 32.23 -9.27
CA CYS A 51 35.63 30.99 -8.68
C CYS A 51 37.18 30.97 -8.79
N PRO A 52 37.93 30.56 -7.74
CA PRO A 52 39.35 30.24 -7.85
C PRO A 52 39.70 28.76 -7.56
N SER A 53 40.58 28.21 -8.41
CA SER A 53 41.34 26.95 -8.27
C SER A 53 40.55 25.63 -8.19
N GLY A 54 40.77 24.75 -9.17
CA GLY A 54 40.29 23.37 -9.15
C GLY A 54 41.16 22.45 -8.28
N GLY A 55 40.57 21.36 -7.81
CA GLY A 55 41.25 20.29 -7.08
C GLY A 55 40.27 19.19 -6.68
N TRP A 56 40.69 17.93 -6.83
CA TRP A 56 39.90 16.78 -6.35
C TRP A 56 39.88 16.76 -4.81
N VAL A 57 38.70 16.63 -4.20
CA VAL A 57 38.57 16.30 -2.77
C VAL A 57 37.48 15.24 -2.60
N ALA A 58 37.86 14.11 -2.00
CA ALA A 58 36.94 13.02 -1.67
C ALA A 58 35.86 13.48 -0.68
N SER A 59 34.62 13.01 -0.88
CA SER A 59 33.47 13.33 -0.03
C SER A 59 33.62 12.75 1.39
N ARG A 60 34.02 13.59 2.35
CA ARG A 60 33.96 13.24 3.78
C ARG A 60 32.53 13.31 4.31
N ALA A 61 31.72 12.32 3.93
CA ALA A 61 30.41 12.09 4.52
C ALA A 61 30.51 11.36 5.88
N ALA A 62 31.13 11.99 6.89
CA ALA A 62 31.02 11.61 8.31
C ALA A 62 31.76 12.61 9.22
N ALA A 63 31.03 13.59 9.78
CA ALA A 63 31.28 14.30 11.06
C ALA A 63 30.62 15.69 11.03
N ARG A 64 29.29 15.76 11.17
CA ARG A 64 28.67 17.02 11.62
C ARG A 64 29.17 17.29 13.04
N SER A 65 29.77 18.44 13.29
CA SER A 65 30.38 18.72 14.58
C SER A 65 29.30 18.72 15.67
N ARG A 66 29.66 18.35 16.91
CA ARG A 66 28.71 18.44 18.05
C ARG A 66 28.26 19.89 18.31
N ALA A 67 29.01 20.88 17.84
CA ALA A 67 28.64 22.29 17.90
C ALA A 67 27.51 22.63 16.90
N GLU A 68 27.54 22.06 15.68
CA GLU A 68 26.48 22.21 14.67
C GLU A 68 25.14 21.70 15.20
N VAL A 69 25.15 20.49 15.79
CA VAL A 69 23.94 19.86 16.36
C VAL A 69 23.41 20.70 17.53
N ARG A 70 24.28 21.09 18.47
CA ARG A 70 23.90 21.95 19.60
C ARG A 70 23.38 23.32 19.18
N ARG A 71 23.89 23.88 18.08
CA ARG A 71 23.41 25.14 17.52
C ARG A 71 21.97 24.97 17.01
N VAL A 72 21.71 23.94 16.22
CA VAL A 72 20.35 23.64 15.72
C VAL A 72 19.39 23.29 16.86
N GLU A 73 19.85 22.57 17.90
CA GLU A 73 19.09 22.33 19.13
C GLU A 73 18.74 23.64 19.86
N ALA A 74 19.68 24.58 19.97
CA ALA A 74 19.45 25.88 20.60
C ALA A 74 18.54 26.80 19.76
N GLU A 75 18.69 26.82 18.44
CA GLU A 75 17.82 27.57 17.52
C GLU A 75 16.37 27.01 17.54
N ASN A 76 16.21 25.68 17.64
CA ASN A 76 14.91 25.04 17.83
C ASN A 76 14.32 25.32 19.22
N ALA A 77 15.13 25.31 20.29
CA ALA A 77 14.67 25.65 21.64
C ALA A 77 14.19 27.11 21.71
N ALA A 78 14.98 28.06 21.19
CA ALA A 78 14.63 29.48 21.17
C ALA A 78 13.38 29.79 20.32
N SER A 79 13.14 29.05 19.24
CA SER A 79 11.92 29.21 18.43
C SER A 79 10.68 28.58 19.08
N VAL A 80 10.83 27.47 19.81
CA VAL A 80 9.77 26.96 20.72
C VAL A 80 9.47 27.98 21.82
N GLU A 81 10.49 28.63 22.40
CA GLU A 81 10.29 29.68 23.41
C GLU A 81 9.58 30.93 22.83
N ALA A 82 10.03 31.44 21.69
CA ALA A 82 9.44 32.60 21.03
C ALA A 82 8.00 32.38 20.53
N SER A 83 7.60 31.13 20.27
CA SER A 83 6.23 30.77 19.85
C SER A 83 5.16 30.86 20.95
N GLY A 84 5.56 31.15 22.20
CA GLY A 84 4.64 31.19 23.35
C GLY A 84 4.20 29.81 23.87
N MET A 85 4.68 28.70 23.28
CA MET A 85 4.37 27.33 23.72
C MET A 85 4.89 26.99 25.13
N VAL A 86 5.78 27.81 25.72
CA VAL A 86 6.37 27.59 27.06
C VAL A 86 5.32 27.54 28.16
N ASN A 87 4.23 28.30 28.05
CA ASN A 87 3.17 28.31 29.07
C ASN A 87 2.26 27.06 29.06
N MET A 88 2.47 26.10 28.14
CA MET A 88 1.83 24.77 28.21
C MET A 88 2.55 23.80 29.15
N VAL A 89 3.77 24.11 29.60
CA VAL A 89 4.58 23.18 30.43
C VAL A 89 4.07 23.09 31.87
N GLY A 90 3.40 24.13 32.39
CA GLY A 90 2.86 24.16 33.76
C GLY A 90 1.65 23.25 34.02
N GLY A 91 1.03 22.69 32.97
CA GLY A 91 -0.11 21.77 33.05
C GLY A 91 0.13 20.40 32.39
N TRP A 92 1.34 20.16 31.88
CA TRP A 92 1.66 18.92 31.18
C TRP A 92 1.86 17.76 32.18
N GLN A 93 0.78 17.02 32.47
CA GLN A 93 0.89 15.67 33.01
C GLN A 93 1.58 14.79 31.96
N GLY A 94 2.90 14.71 32.05
CA GLY A 94 3.71 13.88 31.17
C GLY A 94 3.29 12.41 31.28
N PHE A 95 3.02 11.78 30.14
CA PHE A 95 2.57 10.40 30.04
C PHE A 95 3.52 9.45 30.81
N SER A 96 3.09 8.94 31.96
CA SER A 96 3.96 8.23 32.90
C SER A 96 4.17 6.77 32.49
N MET A 97 5.16 6.11 33.11
CA MET A 97 5.35 4.67 32.96
C MET A 97 4.20 3.87 33.59
N GLU A 98 3.46 4.42 34.54
CA GLU A 98 2.29 3.78 35.12
C GLU A 98 1.10 3.83 34.14
N ASP A 99 0.83 4.99 33.54
CA ASP A 99 -0.21 5.16 32.52
C ASP A 99 0.07 4.29 31.30
N SER A 100 1.34 4.20 30.90
CA SER A 100 1.81 3.32 29.84
C SER A 100 1.51 1.84 30.14
N ARG A 101 1.70 1.38 31.39
CA ARG A 101 1.35 0.01 31.82
C ARG A 101 -0.16 -0.21 31.84
N LYS A 102 -0.93 0.71 32.42
CA LYS A 102 -2.40 0.63 32.46
C LYS A 102 -2.99 0.53 31.05
N ARG A 103 -2.52 1.37 30.13
CA ARG A 103 -2.98 1.33 28.73
C ARG A 103 -2.51 0.08 27.99
N ASN A 104 -1.32 -0.46 28.29
CA ASN A 104 -0.87 -1.75 27.75
C ASN A 104 -1.78 -2.92 28.20
N MET A 105 -2.19 -2.93 29.47
CA MET A 105 -3.13 -3.93 30.00
C MET A 105 -4.50 -3.83 29.31
N GLN A 106 -5.05 -2.62 29.18
CA GLN A 106 -6.31 -2.38 28.45
C GLN A 106 -6.22 -2.84 26.99
N MET A 107 -5.12 -2.55 26.29
CA MET A 107 -4.90 -3.04 24.93
C MET A 107 -4.85 -4.58 24.87
N GLN A 108 -4.22 -5.23 25.86
CA GLN A 108 -4.15 -6.69 25.94
C GLN A 108 -5.54 -7.32 26.20
N GLU A 109 -6.36 -6.70 27.05
CA GLU A 109 -7.73 -7.14 27.33
C GLU A 109 -8.60 -7.00 26.07
N SER A 110 -8.65 -5.81 25.45
CA SER A 110 -9.38 -5.60 24.20
C SER A 110 -8.95 -6.54 23.08
N PHE A 111 -7.65 -6.85 22.98
CA PHE A 111 -7.14 -7.81 22.00
C PHE A 111 -7.58 -9.26 22.26
N LYS A 112 -7.69 -9.68 23.53
CA LYS A 112 -8.13 -11.04 23.88
C LYS A 112 -9.59 -11.29 23.49
N GLU A 113 -10.44 -10.28 23.65
CA GLU A 113 -11.87 -10.33 23.35
C GLU A 113 -12.18 -10.42 21.84
N LEU A 114 -11.27 -9.95 20.98
CA LEU A 114 -11.46 -9.97 19.53
C LEU A 114 -11.40 -11.39 18.93
N SER A 115 -12.47 -11.76 18.20
CA SER A 115 -12.49 -12.92 17.31
C SER A 115 -11.78 -12.63 15.97
N PRO A 116 -11.27 -13.67 15.27
CA PRO A 116 -10.77 -13.52 13.89
C PRO A 116 -11.74 -12.86 12.92
N ALA A 117 -13.04 -13.16 13.03
CA ALA A 117 -14.07 -12.58 12.17
C ALA A 117 -14.18 -11.06 12.37
N GLU A 118 -14.19 -10.59 13.62
CA GLU A 118 -14.25 -9.16 13.93
C GLU A 118 -13.00 -8.41 13.47
N VAL A 119 -11.81 -9.02 13.59
CA VAL A 119 -10.57 -8.44 13.07
C VAL A 119 -10.59 -8.34 11.55
N LEU A 120 -11.09 -9.35 10.84
CA LEU A 120 -11.25 -9.28 9.38
C LEU A 120 -12.21 -8.16 8.97
N VAL A 121 -13.34 -8.03 9.68
CA VAL A 121 -14.30 -6.93 9.48
C VAL A 121 -13.69 -5.56 9.83
N LYS A 122 -12.81 -5.47 10.84
CA LYS A 122 -12.07 -4.24 11.17
C LYS A 122 -11.18 -3.81 10.00
N LEU A 123 -10.44 -4.75 9.39
CA LEU A 123 -9.60 -4.49 8.21
C LEU A 123 -10.45 -4.02 7.00
N GLN A 124 -11.54 -4.73 6.71
CA GLN A 124 -12.45 -4.37 5.61
C GLN A 124 -13.06 -2.97 5.80
N ARG A 125 -13.53 -2.65 7.01
CA ARG A 125 -14.03 -1.31 7.37
C ARG A 125 -12.93 -0.24 7.32
N GLY A 126 -11.70 -0.61 7.66
CA GLY A 126 -10.53 0.24 7.54
C GLY A 126 -10.23 0.64 6.11
N ASN A 127 -10.18 -0.35 5.20
CA ASN A 127 -10.04 -0.07 3.77
C ASN A 127 -11.23 0.73 3.21
N ALA A 128 -12.46 0.44 3.64
CA ALA A 128 -13.64 1.21 3.26
C ALA A 128 -13.49 2.71 3.63
N ARG A 129 -12.96 3.02 4.82
CA ARG A 129 -12.65 4.41 5.20
C ARG A 129 -11.54 5.01 4.34
N PHE A 130 -10.48 4.26 4.05
CA PHE A 130 -9.38 4.71 3.20
C PHE A 130 -9.85 5.14 1.80
N TRP A 131 -10.50 4.24 1.03
CA TRP A 131 -10.87 4.56 -0.36
C TRP A 131 -12.03 5.54 -0.49
N THR A 132 -12.88 5.68 0.53
CA THR A 132 -13.92 6.72 0.58
C THR A 132 -13.42 8.09 1.08
N GLY A 133 -12.12 8.24 1.36
CA GLY A 133 -11.53 9.49 1.85
C GLY A 133 -11.91 9.84 3.31
N CYS A 134 -12.45 8.87 4.05
CA CYS A 134 -12.91 8.99 5.43
C CYS A 134 -11.94 8.33 6.44
N ALA A 135 -10.66 8.21 6.07
CA ALA A 135 -9.60 7.63 6.90
C ALA A 135 -9.48 8.40 8.23
N SER A 136 -9.43 7.66 9.34
CA SER A 136 -9.39 8.22 10.70
C SER A 136 -8.01 8.72 11.12
N ARG A 137 -6.93 8.28 10.46
CA ARG A 137 -5.53 8.56 10.86
C ARG A 137 -5.29 8.20 12.33
N PRO A 138 -5.44 6.92 12.70
CA PRO A 138 -5.38 6.46 14.08
C PRO A 138 -4.03 6.72 14.76
N GLU A 139 -2.96 7.04 14.01
CA GLU A 139 -1.65 7.47 14.50
C GLU A 139 -1.62 8.88 15.16
N ALA A 140 -2.75 9.32 15.72
CA ALA A 140 -3.04 10.71 16.10
C ALA A 140 -2.04 11.33 17.09
N SER A 141 -1.27 10.52 17.83
CA SER A 141 -0.19 11.04 18.66
C SER A 141 1.00 10.12 18.81
N ALA A 142 2.20 10.71 18.73
CA ALA A 142 3.44 10.04 19.09
C ALA A 142 3.47 9.53 20.56
N PHE A 143 2.54 9.95 21.43
CA PHE A 143 2.40 9.43 22.78
C PHE A 143 1.84 8.01 22.84
N GLU A 144 1.02 7.59 21.87
CA GLU A 144 0.38 6.27 21.90
C GLU A 144 1.40 5.13 21.81
N ARG A 145 2.53 5.37 21.13
CA ARG A 145 3.69 4.46 21.11
C ARG A 145 4.21 4.10 22.51
N ARG A 146 4.01 4.97 23.52
CA ARG A 146 4.47 4.72 24.90
C ARG A 146 3.70 3.58 25.56
N ALA A 147 2.42 3.42 25.24
CA ALA A 147 1.61 2.30 25.71
C ALA A 147 2.11 0.94 25.21
N MET A 148 2.97 0.90 24.18
CA MET A 148 3.53 -0.33 23.60
C MET A 148 5.02 -0.55 23.95
N ILE A 149 5.60 0.25 24.84
CA ILE A 149 6.99 0.06 25.32
C ILE A 149 7.18 -1.33 25.96
N MET A 150 6.14 -1.83 26.64
CA MET A 150 6.20 -3.13 27.34
C MET A 150 5.93 -4.31 26.40
N GLN A 151 4.89 -4.22 25.57
CA GLN A 151 4.46 -5.30 24.67
C GLN A 151 3.57 -4.75 23.53
N GLN A 152 3.57 -5.42 22.39
CA GLN A 152 2.68 -5.17 21.25
C GLN A 152 1.57 -6.24 21.17
N PHE A 153 0.40 -5.87 20.66
CA PHE A 153 -0.76 -6.77 20.50
C PHE A 153 -1.40 -6.62 19.10
N PRO A 154 -0.66 -6.84 18.00
CA PRO A 154 -1.21 -6.70 16.66
C PRO A 154 -2.34 -7.69 16.43
N SER A 155 -3.49 -7.18 15.99
CA SER A 155 -4.67 -7.99 15.69
C SER A 155 -4.49 -8.84 14.43
N SER A 156 -3.67 -8.38 13.48
CA SER A 156 -3.44 -9.03 12.19
C SER A 156 -1.95 -9.08 11.81
N ALA A 157 -1.55 -10.08 11.03
CA ALA A 157 -0.28 -10.11 10.30
C ALA A 157 -0.50 -9.99 8.80
N ILE A 158 0.30 -9.18 8.10
CA ILE A 158 0.17 -8.96 6.66
C ILE A 158 1.50 -9.28 5.95
N LEU A 159 1.44 -10.15 4.94
CA LEU A 159 2.49 -10.34 3.94
C LEU A 159 2.14 -9.49 2.72
N GLY A 160 2.78 -8.33 2.58
CA GLY A 160 2.55 -7.36 1.50
C GLY A 160 3.76 -7.18 0.59
N CYS A 161 3.55 -6.44 -0.50
CA CYS A 161 4.64 -6.07 -1.40
C CYS A 161 5.49 -4.90 -0.85
N SER A 162 6.78 -4.87 -1.15
CA SER A 162 7.66 -3.70 -0.91
C SER A 162 7.36 -2.48 -1.78
N ASP A 163 6.36 -2.53 -2.67
CA ASP A 163 5.96 -1.41 -3.55
C ASP A 163 5.61 -0.16 -2.75
N SER A 164 6.26 0.97 -3.05
CA SER A 164 6.12 2.22 -2.30
C SER A 164 4.70 2.82 -2.33
N ARG A 165 3.86 2.40 -3.29
CA ARG A 165 2.45 2.82 -3.42
C ARG A 165 1.49 1.99 -2.57
N VAL A 166 2.00 0.97 -1.85
CA VAL A 166 1.22 0.05 -1.01
C VAL A 166 1.64 0.14 0.47
N PRO A 167 1.45 1.28 1.15
CA PRO A 167 1.58 1.37 2.60
C PRO A 167 0.40 0.67 3.28
N VAL A 168 0.62 -0.55 3.76
CA VAL A 168 -0.41 -1.48 4.25
C VAL A 168 -1.26 -0.88 5.37
N GLU A 169 -0.60 -0.21 6.32
CA GLU A 169 -1.20 0.43 7.48
C GLU A 169 -2.19 1.53 7.07
N VAL A 170 -1.83 2.32 6.05
CA VAL A 170 -2.66 3.38 5.49
C VAL A 170 -3.83 2.80 4.68
N VAL A 171 -3.57 1.77 3.85
CA VAL A 171 -4.61 1.12 3.02
C VAL A 171 -5.70 0.48 3.86
N PHE A 172 -5.39 0.05 5.08
CA PHE A 172 -6.36 -0.48 6.04
C PHE A 172 -6.75 0.49 7.16
N ASP A 173 -6.33 1.77 7.11
CA ASP A 173 -6.57 2.79 8.15
C ASP A 173 -6.36 2.23 9.57
N GLN A 174 -5.18 1.64 9.79
CA GLN A 174 -4.72 1.04 11.05
C GLN A 174 -3.56 1.86 11.66
N GLY A 175 -3.47 1.85 12.99
CA GLY A 175 -2.50 2.65 13.74
C GLY A 175 -1.26 1.88 14.17
N LEU A 176 -0.50 2.52 15.06
CA LEU A 176 0.71 1.93 15.64
C LEU A 176 0.36 0.66 16.43
N GLY A 177 0.96 -0.46 16.05
CA GLY A 177 0.81 -1.75 16.74
C GLY A 177 -0.49 -2.51 16.49
N ASP A 178 -1.38 -2.02 15.62
CA ASP A 178 -2.58 -2.76 15.17
C ASP A 178 -2.24 -3.97 14.28
N MET A 179 -1.09 -3.90 13.59
CA MET A 179 -0.67 -4.84 12.54
C MET A 179 0.79 -5.28 12.71
N PHE A 180 1.09 -6.53 12.37
CA PHE A 180 2.44 -7.04 12.17
C PHE A 180 2.72 -7.16 10.67
N VAL A 181 3.61 -6.32 10.13
CA VAL A 181 3.75 -6.14 8.68
C VAL A 181 5.07 -6.71 8.18
N VAL A 182 5.00 -7.64 7.23
CA VAL A 182 6.14 -8.24 6.52
C VAL A 182 6.04 -7.80 5.05
N ARG A 183 7.08 -7.16 4.51
CA ARG A 183 7.07 -6.63 3.14
C ARG A 183 8.28 -7.05 2.33
N VAL A 184 8.03 -7.76 1.23
CA VAL A 184 9.04 -8.24 0.28
C VAL A 184 8.55 -8.03 -1.15
N ALA A 185 9.45 -7.89 -2.12
CA ALA A 185 9.07 -7.67 -3.51
C ALA A 185 8.19 -8.82 -4.04
N GLY A 186 6.99 -8.50 -4.54
CA GLY A 186 6.11 -9.45 -5.21
C GLY A 186 5.36 -10.46 -4.33
N ASN A 187 5.42 -10.37 -3.00
CA ASN A 187 4.60 -11.24 -2.15
C ASN A 187 5.32 -12.42 -1.48
N SER A 188 6.57 -12.67 -1.86
CA SER A 188 7.16 -14.02 -1.82
C SER A 188 7.24 -14.63 -0.42
N LEU A 189 6.72 -15.86 -0.30
CA LEU A 189 6.96 -16.69 0.87
C LEU A 189 8.30 -17.43 0.72
N ASP A 190 9.24 -17.09 1.60
CA ASP A 190 10.59 -17.63 1.74
C ASP A 190 10.84 -17.98 3.22
N THR A 191 12.03 -18.48 3.55
CA THR A 191 12.38 -18.87 4.93
C THR A 191 12.21 -17.73 5.95
N THR A 192 12.58 -16.50 5.60
CA THR A 192 12.58 -15.34 6.50
C THR A 192 11.18 -14.76 6.68
N THR A 193 10.42 -14.66 5.59
CA THR A 193 9.03 -14.20 5.63
C THR A 193 8.12 -15.24 6.31
N THR A 194 8.34 -16.54 6.08
CA THR A 194 7.65 -17.62 6.80
C THR A 194 7.93 -17.55 8.30
N ALA A 195 9.20 -17.47 8.71
CA ALA A 195 9.57 -17.39 10.13
C ALA A 195 8.98 -16.14 10.82
N SER A 196 8.91 -15.01 10.11
CA SER A 196 8.29 -13.77 10.60
C SER A 196 6.78 -13.93 10.83
N LEU A 197 6.08 -14.61 9.92
CA LEU A 197 4.65 -14.89 10.04
C LEU A 197 4.34 -15.95 11.12
N GLN A 198 5.17 -16.99 11.22
CA GLN A 198 5.13 -17.96 12.33
C GLN A 198 5.31 -17.25 13.67
N TYR A 199 6.22 -16.28 13.78
CA TYR A 199 6.39 -15.48 14.99
C TYR A 199 5.11 -14.71 15.35
N ALA A 200 4.47 -14.07 14.37
CA ALA A 200 3.21 -13.37 14.59
C ALA A 200 2.08 -14.32 15.06
N VAL A 201 1.97 -15.51 14.47
CA VAL A 201 0.96 -16.52 14.85
C VAL A 201 1.25 -17.13 16.23
N HIS A 202 2.50 -17.46 16.56
CA HIS A 202 2.83 -18.19 17.79
C HIS A 202 3.14 -17.32 19.00
N HIS A 203 3.82 -16.19 18.81
CA HIS A 203 4.24 -15.31 19.91
C HIS A 203 3.32 -14.11 20.09
N LEU A 204 2.74 -13.57 19.01
CA LEU A 204 1.83 -12.43 19.07
C LEU A 204 0.34 -12.84 19.03
N SER A 205 0.05 -14.11 18.69
CA SER A 205 -1.32 -14.66 18.62
C SER A 205 -2.26 -13.88 17.71
N VAL A 206 -1.75 -13.35 16.58
CA VAL A 206 -2.56 -12.61 15.60
C VAL A 206 -3.80 -13.41 15.19
N LYS A 207 -4.92 -12.72 15.01
CA LYS A 207 -6.23 -13.32 14.73
C LYS A 207 -6.50 -13.47 13.24
N VAL A 208 -5.86 -12.66 12.39
CA VAL A 208 -5.97 -12.72 10.93
C VAL A 208 -4.58 -12.63 10.30
N LEU A 209 -4.29 -13.51 9.35
CA LEU A 209 -3.11 -13.46 8.49
C LEU A 209 -3.54 -13.21 7.05
N VAL A 210 -3.08 -12.10 6.48
CA VAL A 210 -3.42 -11.68 5.11
C VAL A 210 -2.20 -11.80 4.19
N VAL A 211 -2.37 -12.37 3.01
CA VAL A 211 -1.43 -12.21 1.89
C VAL A 211 -2.02 -11.19 0.92
N MET A 212 -1.34 -10.05 0.75
CA MET A 212 -1.84 -8.89 0.01
C MET A 212 -1.01 -8.67 -1.27
N GLY A 213 -1.57 -9.07 -2.41
CA GLY A 213 -1.09 -8.65 -3.73
C GLY A 213 -1.64 -7.29 -4.12
N HIS A 214 -1.13 -6.70 -5.20
CA HIS A 214 -1.61 -5.41 -5.70
C HIS A 214 -1.53 -5.26 -7.23
N GLU A 215 -2.36 -4.35 -7.76
CA GLU A 215 -2.36 -3.91 -9.16
C GLU A 215 -0.97 -3.40 -9.59
N GLY A 216 -0.54 -3.81 -10.78
CA GLY A 216 0.66 -3.30 -11.42
C GLY A 216 1.97 -3.75 -10.77
N CYS A 217 2.00 -4.91 -10.11
CA CYS A 217 3.17 -5.39 -9.37
C CYS A 217 4.37 -5.70 -10.27
N GLY A 218 5.45 -4.92 -10.14
CA GLY A 218 6.66 -5.05 -10.96
C GLY A 218 7.36 -6.41 -10.83
N ALA A 219 7.43 -6.97 -9.62
CA ALA A 219 8.07 -8.27 -9.37
C ALA A 219 7.27 -9.43 -9.98
N ILE A 220 5.94 -9.37 -10.00
CA ILE A 220 5.08 -10.35 -10.66
C ILE A 220 5.22 -10.28 -12.18
N LYS A 221 5.29 -9.06 -12.74
CA LYS A 221 5.57 -8.86 -14.18
C LYS A 221 6.94 -9.42 -14.57
N ALA A 222 7.98 -9.16 -13.78
CA ALA A 222 9.32 -9.69 -14.01
C ALA A 222 9.37 -11.23 -13.88
N ALA A 223 8.62 -11.83 -12.94
CA ALA A 223 8.49 -13.28 -12.83
C ALA A 223 7.71 -13.93 -14.00
N GLY A 224 6.87 -13.15 -14.68
CA GLY A 224 6.20 -13.55 -15.92
C GLY A 224 7.14 -13.74 -17.12
N LEU A 225 8.35 -13.17 -17.09
CA LEU A 225 9.30 -13.23 -18.20
C LEU A 225 9.81 -14.66 -18.48
N PRO A 226 10.38 -14.92 -19.68
CA PRO A 226 11.10 -16.15 -19.97
C PRO A 226 12.26 -16.38 -19.00
N ILE A 227 12.53 -17.64 -18.64
CA ILE A 227 13.61 -18.01 -17.71
C ILE A 227 14.97 -17.43 -18.14
N ALA A 228 15.28 -17.47 -19.44
CA ALA A 228 16.53 -16.95 -20.00
C ALA A 228 16.69 -15.41 -19.88
N GLN A 229 15.61 -14.67 -19.60
CA GLN A 229 15.67 -13.24 -19.26
C GLN A 229 15.85 -13.06 -17.74
N ILE A 230 15.12 -13.83 -16.93
CA ILE A 230 15.28 -13.84 -15.47
C ILE A 230 16.71 -14.22 -15.06
N GLU A 231 17.38 -15.07 -15.84
CA GLU A 231 18.79 -15.49 -15.62
C GLU A 231 19.84 -14.43 -15.99
N GLN A 232 19.44 -13.28 -16.54
CA GLN A 232 20.32 -12.13 -16.77
C GLN A 232 20.33 -11.15 -15.58
N GLU A 233 19.38 -11.29 -14.65
CA GLU A 233 19.32 -10.49 -13.43
C GLU A 233 20.38 -10.92 -12.40
N PRO A 234 20.76 -10.04 -11.45
CA PRO A 234 21.61 -10.42 -10.32
C PRO A 234 21.09 -11.65 -9.58
N GLN A 235 21.98 -12.56 -9.16
CA GLN A 235 21.64 -13.91 -8.71
C GLN A 235 20.47 -13.98 -7.71
N GLU A 236 20.45 -13.12 -6.69
CA GLU A 236 19.38 -13.13 -5.68
C GLU A 236 18.04 -12.62 -6.21
N LEU A 237 18.05 -11.65 -7.13
CA LEU A 237 16.84 -11.22 -7.83
C LEU A 237 16.34 -12.34 -8.76
N ALA A 238 17.23 -12.98 -9.52
CA ALA A 238 16.90 -14.13 -10.35
C ALA A 238 16.29 -15.28 -9.51
N ASN A 239 16.84 -15.55 -8.33
CA ASN A 239 16.30 -16.54 -7.37
C ASN A 239 14.87 -16.17 -6.92
N ALA A 240 14.65 -14.92 -6.50
CA ALA A 240 13.35 -14.44 -6.04
C ALA A 240 12.30 -14.47 -7.18
N LEU A 241 12.66 -14.03 -8.38
CA LEU A 241 11.78 -14.07 -9.56
C LEU A 241 11.43 -15.51 -9.98
N LYS A 242 12.40 -16.44 -9.93
CA LYS A 242 12.14 -17.88 -10.15
C LYS A 242 11.21 -18.48 -9.10
N MET A 243 11.28 -18.01 -7.84
CA MET A 243 10.33 -18.42 -6.79
C MET A 243 8.92 -17.87 -7.04
N LEU A 244 8.79 -16.57 -7.35
CA LEU A 244 7.51 -15.95 -7.70
C LEU A 244 6.86 -16.59 -8.94
N LYS A 245 7.67 -16.95 -9.95
CA LYS A 245 7.20 -17.61 -11.18
C LYS A 245 6.48 -18.95 -10.90
N ARG A 246 6.88 -19.67 -9.85
CA ARG A 246 6.20 -20.91 -9.39
C ARG A 246 4.81 -20.67 -8.77
N GLY A 247 4.44 -19.41 -8.56
CA GLY A 247 3.09 -19.00 -8.16
C GLY A 247 2.22 -18.51 -9.32
N LEU A 248 2.74 -18.42 -10.54
CA LEU A 248 1.97 -18.01 -11.72
C LEU A 248 1.35 -19.24 -12.39
N ASP A 249 0.03 -19.22 -12.58
CA ASP A 249 -0.66 -20.21 -13.40
C ASP A 249 -0.52 -19.85 -14.88
N GLU A 250 0.60 -20.22 -15.48
CA GLU A 250 0.88 -19.94 -16.90
C GLU A 250 -0.13 -20.59 -17.86
N GLN A 251 -0.88 -21.61 -17.45
CA GLN A 251 -1.94 -22.20 -18.29
C GLN A 251 -3.18 -21.31 -18.31
N ARG A 252 -3.62 -20.87 -17.13
CA ARG A 252 -4.74 -19.92 -16.99
C ARG A 252 -4.41 -18.58 -17.65
N LEU A 253 -3.22 -18.04 -17.44
CA LEU A 253 -2.79 -16.74 -17.96
C LEU A 253 -2.72 -16.69 -19.49
N LYS A 254 -2.49 -17.80 -20.19
CA LYS A 254 -2.51 -17.85 -21.68
C LYS A 254 -3.86 -17.50 -22.28
N ASN A 255 -4.95 -17.71 -21.53
CA ASN A 255 -6.32 -17.46 -21.98
C ASN A 255 -6.84 -16.07 -21.59
N VAL A 256 -6.00 -15.21 -20.99
CA VAL A 256 -6.37 -13.85 -20.55
C VAL A 256 -5.69 -12.84 -21.47
N HIS A 257 -6.49 -12.20 -22.34
CA HIS A 257 -5.98 -11.28 -23.37
C HIS A 257 -6.08 -9.79 -23.00
N ASP A 258 -6.98 -9.42 -22.09
CA ASP A 258 -7.01 -8.06 -21.55
C ASP A 258 -5.85 -7.84 -20.56
N ALA A 259 -5.13 -6.73 -20.72
CA ALA A 259 -3.91 -6.46 -19.96
C ALA A 259 -4.17 -6.24 -18.45
N ARG A 260 -5.32 -5.66 -18.08
CA ARG A 260 -5.68 -5.42 -16.67
C ARG A 260 -6.18 -6.70 -16.00
N ALA A 261 -6.96 -7.51 -16.72
CA ALA A 261 -7.35 -8.84 -16.27
C ALA A 261 -6.13 -9.77 -16.12
N TYR A 262 -5.16 -9.70 -17.03
CA TYR A 262 -3.91 -10.47 -16.95
C TYR A 262 -3.09 -10.09 -15.71
N ASP A 263 -2.89 -8.79 -15.48
CA ASP A 263 -2.20 -8.26 -14.29
C ASP A 263 -2.88 -8.74 -13.00
N ARG A 264 -4.21 -8.59 -12.91
CA ARG A 264 -5.01 -9.04 -11.76
C ARG A 264 -4.87 -10.55 -11.52
N GLU A 265 -5.05 -11.39 -12.54
CA GLU A 265 -4.98 -12.85 -12.37
C GLU A 265 -3.55 -13.33 -12.06
N ALA A 266 -2.51 -12.73 -12.63
CA ALA A 266 -1.12 -13.08 -12.33
C ALA A 266 -0.77 -12.80 -10.86
N VAL A 267 -1.26 -11.67 -10.34
CA VAL A 267 -1.11 -11.31 -8.92
C VAL A 267 -1.96 -12.23 -8.03
N ILE A 268 -3.22 -12.50 -8.39
CA ILE A 268 -4.11 -13.37 -7.60
C ILE A 268 -3.58 -14.81 -7.55
N THR A 269 -3.09 -15.37 -8.66
CA THR A 269 -2.50 -16.73 -8.67
C THR A 269 -1.28 -16.82 -7.76
N ASN A 270 -0.40 -15.81 -7.77
CA ASN A 270 0.69 -15.71 -6.80
C ASN A 270 0.17 -15.64 -5.36
N VAL A 271 -0.80 -14.76 -5.04
CA VAL A 271 -1.38 -14.66 -3.69
C VAL A 271 -1.94 -15.99 -3.23
N ARG A 272 -2.74 -16.68 -4.07
CA ARG A 272 -3.25 -18.03 -3.78
C ARG A 272 -2.11 -19.00 -3.47
N ARG A 273 -1.04 -19.00 -4.26
CA ARG A 273 0.15 -19.85 -4.03
C ARG A 273 0.83 -19.59 -2.70
N GLN A 274 0.97 -18.34 -2.27
CA GLN A 274 1.57 -18.02 -0.97
C GLN A 274 0.64 -18.43 0.19
N VAL A 275 -0.68 -18.23 0.05
CA VAL A 275 -1.67 -18.72 1.03
C VAL A 275 -1.63 -20.25 1.14
N GLU A 276 -1.60 -20.97 0.02
CA GLU A 276 -1.39 -22.43 0.01
C GLU A 276 -0.08 -22.84 0.69
N GLY A 277 0.98 -22.04 0.58
CA GLY A 277 2.25 -22.25 1.27
C GLY A 277 2.08 -22.20 2.78
N LEU A 278 1.39 -21.16 3.28
CA LEU A 278 1.07 -20.98 4.70
C LEU A 278 0.11 -22.07 5.22
N CYS A 279 -0.88 -22.47 4.42
CA CYS A 279 -1.82 -23.54 4.76
C CYS A 279 -1.21 -24.96 4.71
N ARG A 280 0.07 -25.11 4.34
CA ARG A 280 0.82 -26.37 4.53
C ARG A 280 1.54 -26.43 5.87
N ASP A 281 1.67 -25.31 6.58
CA ASP A 281 2.23 -25.27 7.91
C ASP A 281 1.20 -25.83 8.91
N ALA A 282 1.54 -26.95 9.53
CA ALA A 282 0.67 -27.63 10.49
C ALA A 282 0.41 -26.80 11.76
N ALA A 283 1.32 -25.93 12.15
CA ALA A 283 1.19 -25.08 13.33
C ALA A 283 0.28 -23.87 13.07
N ILE A 284 0.32 -23.31 11.85
CA ILE A 284 -0.67 -22.34 11.36
C ILE A 284 -2.04 -23.01 11.22
N MET A 285 -2.13 -24.14 10.52
CA MET A 285 -3.41 -24.82 10.28
C MET A 285 -4.10 -25.30 11.55
N LYS A 286 -3.35 -25.67 12.59
CA LYS A 286 -3.92 -25.97 13.91
C LYS A 286 -4.65 -24.77 14.52
N LYS A 287 -4.13 -23.54 14.34
CA LYS A 287 -4.81 -22.31 14.80
C LYS A 287 -6.07 -22.02 13.98
N VAL A 288 -6.04 -22.31 12.67
CA VAL A 288 -7.23 -22.18 11.80
C VAL A 288 -8.32 -23.18 12.20
N GLN A 289 -7.96 -24.44 12.44
CA GLN A 289 -8.89 -25.51 12.87
C GLN A 289 -9.50 -25.27 14.26
N ASN A 290 -8.79 -24.54 15.12
CA ASN A 290 -9.28 -24.11 16.43
C ASN A 290 -10.13 -22.83 16.39
N GLU A 291 -10.40 -22.25 15.21
CA GLU A 291 -11.07 -20.95 15.04
C GLU A 291 -10.33 -19.76 15.70
N GLU A 292 -9.02 -19.93 15.98
CA GLU A 292 -8.16 -18.92 16.60
C GLU A 292 -7.51 -17.97 15.56
N LEU A 293 -7.49 -18.37 14.28
CA LEU A 293 -6.83 -17.66 13.18
C LEU A 293 -7.62 -17.80 11.88
N ILE A 294 -7.78 -16.70 11.12
CA ILE A 294 -8.19 -16.74 9.71
C ILE A 294 -6.97 -16.46 8.82
N VAL A 295 -6.79 -17.26 7.76
CA VAL A 295 -5.83 -16.97 6.67
C VAL A 295 -6.61 -16.56 5.42
N VAL A 296 -6.24 -15.43 4.81
CA VAL A 296 -6.97 -14.87 3.66
C VAL A 296 -6.04 -14.24 2.62
N GLY A 297 -6.41 -14.32 1.34
CA GLY A 297 -5.73 -13.62 0.26
C GLY A 297 -6.50 -12.35 -0.12
N CYS A 298 -5.80 -11.31 -0.57
CA CYS A 298 -6.47 -10.15 -1.16
C CYS A 298 -5.66 -9.50 -2.29
N PHE A 299 -6.37 -8.73 -3.11
CA PHE A 299 -5.83 -7.93 -4.20
C PHE A 299 -6.17 -6.45 -3.95
N TYR A 300 -5.14 -5.62 -3.81
CA TYR A 300 -5.28 -4.17 -3.69
C TYR A 300 -5.23 -3.50 -5.05
N GLU A 301 -6.32 -2.82 -5.42
CA GLU A 301 -6.40 -2.03 -6.64
C GLU A 301 -5.92 -0.60 -6.38
N ILE A 302 -4.72 -0.27 -6.85
CA ILE A 302 -4.09 1.04 -6.63
C ILE A 302 -4.92 2.16 -7.27
N SER A 303 -5.58 1.89 -8.40
CA SER A 303 -6.38 2.86 -9.14
C SER A 303 -7.69 3.27 -8.43
N SER A 304 -8.23 2.43 -7.54
CA SER A 304 -9.47 2.72 -6.78
C SER A 304 -9.28 2.84 -5.28
N GLY A 305 -8.17 2.32 -4.73
CA GLY A 305 -7.93 2.19 -3.30
C GLY A 305 -8.63 0.98 -2.65
N ILE A 306 -9.38 0.18 -3.42
CA ILE A 306 -10.19 -0.93 -2.92
C ILE A 306 -9.32 -2.19 -2.72
N VAL A 307 -9.52 -2.88 -1.60
CA VAL A 307 -8.98 -4.23 -1.36
C VAL A 307 -10.09 -5.27 -1.57
N ASP A 308 -9.91 -6.12 -2.59
CA ASP A 308 -10.75 -7.28 -2.87
C ASP A 308 -10.22 -8.50 -2.10
N PHE A 309 -10.98 -8.97 -1.10
CA PHE A 309 -10.62 -10.13 -0.28
C PHE A 309 -11.23 -11.41 -0.86
N PHE A 310 -10.40 -12.43 -1.06
CA PHE A 310 -10.82 -13.74 -1.54
C PHE A 310 -10.31 -14.86 -0.62
N MET A 311 -11.23 -15.73 -0.22
CA MET A 311 -10.89 -16.90 0.58
C MET A 311 -10.16 -17.92 -0.29
N THR A 312 -8.90 -18.21 0.04
CA THR A 312 -8.15 -19.30 -0.59
C THR A 312 -8.24 -20.51 0.34
N GLY A 313 -9.36 -21.22 0.27
CA GLY A 313 -9.58 -22.45 1.02
C GLY A 313 -9.89 -22.25 2.51
N LEU A 314 -11.11 -21.80 2.83
CA LEU A 314 -11.78 -22.42 3.97
C LEU A 314 -12.03 -23.88 3.57
N ILE A 315 -11.27 -24.80 4.14
CA ILE A 315 -11.82 -26.12 4.45
C ILE A 315 -12.65 -25.90 5.71
N SER A 316 -13.83 -25.30 5.56
CA SER A 316 -14.91 -25.53 6.50
C SER A 316 -15.15 -27.03 6.51
N GLY A 317 -15.02 -27.64 7.69
CA GLY A 317 -15.14 -29.09 7.84
C GLY A 317 -16.58 -29.55 7.68
N GLU A 318 -17.10 -29.55 6.45
CA GLU A 318 -18.24 -30.38 6.09
C GLU A 318 -17.78 -31.85 6.14
N LYS A 319 -18.28 -32.55 7.15
CA LYS A 319 -18.34 -34.02 7.24
C LYS A 319 -19.78 -34.45 7.04
#